data_AF-D3SW54-F1
#
_entry.id   AF-D3SW54-F1
#
_cell.length_a   1.000
_cell.length_b   1.000
_cell.length_c   1.000
_cell.angle_alpha   90.00
_cell.angle_beta   90.00
_cell.angle_gamma   90.00
#
_symmetry.space_group_name_H-M   'P 1'
#
loop_
_entity.id
_entity.type
_entity.pdbx_description
1 polymer ?
#
loop_
_entity_poly.entity_id
_entity_poly.type
_entity_poly.pdbx_seq_one_letter_code
_entity_poly.pdbx_strand_id
1 'polypeptide(L)'
;MDPAVLREDMVDGLESPAKDVLQNETVAVAMRDVPRHEFVDDERTAYADRDHEVLGTRMLSPSTVARFMDALAPTAGDDVLVVGAGVGYTAALAAEIAGETNVHAIDIARPLVIEARQNLASAGYDGVLVDRRDGAEGLPEYAPFDCILLEAAVVSPPRALLDQLAPEGRLVYPEGTQRQRVVAVTEGGDRTEHDVVSLEPLLVEGEQQGTIERNRMAREDREYAQRRAESRRGWEQDWIEWERSVDS
;
A
#
# COMPACT_ATOMS: atom_id res chain seq x y z
N MET A 1 -31.62 -9.05 -2.22
CA MET A 1 -31.07 -10.10 -1.36
C MET A 1 -30.52 -9.38 -0.14
N ASP A 2 -30.64 -9.96 1.04
CA ASP A 2 -30.14 -9.33 2.27
C ASP A 2 -28.60 -9.17 2.19
N PRO A 3 -28.03 -7.97 2.38
CA PRO A 3 -26.57 -7.76 2.38
C PRO A 3 -25.82 -8.69 3.33
N ALA A 4 -26.41 -9.05 4.47
CA ALA A 4 -25.79 -9.99 5.40
C ALA A 4 -25.61 -11.39 4.78
N VAL A 5 -26.59 -11.86 4.02
CA VAL A 5 -26.49 -13.17 3.32
C VAL A 5 -25.44 -13.11 2.23
N LEU A 6 -25.41 -12.04 1.44
CA LEU A 6 -24.38 -11.86 0.40
C LEU A 6 -22.96 -11.80 0.98
N ARG A 7 -22.81 -11.22 2.17
CA ARG A 7 -21.55 -11.16 2.90
C ARG A 7 -21.09 -12.53 3.36
N GLU A 8 -21.99 -13.31 3.96
CA GLU A 8 -21.69 -14.70 4.35
C GLU A 8 -21.30 -15.54 3.12
N ASP A 9 -22.09 -15.48 2.04
CA ASP A 9 -21.80 -16.22 0.80
C ASP A 9 -20.43 -15.83 0.20
N MET A 10 -20.05 -14.55 0.31
CA MET A 10 -18.73 -14.07 -0.11
C MET A 10 -17.62 -14.74 0.69
N VAL A 11 -17.72 -14.75 2.03
CA VAL A 11 -16.70 -15.31 2.91
C VAL A 11 -16.60 -16.83 2.75
N ASP A 12 -17.73 -17.53 2.73
CA ASP A 12 -17.79 -18.97 2.48
C ASP A 12 -17.16 -19.34 1.12
N GLY A 13 -17.36 -18.48 0.11
CA GLY A 13 -16.73 -18.63 -1.19
C GLY A 13 -15.19 -18.54 -1.13
N LEU A 14 -14.63 -17.67 -0.29
CA LEU A 14 -13.19 -17.50 -0.09
C LEU A 14 -12.57 -18.65 0.72
N GLU A 15 -13.29 -19.18 1.69
CA GLU A 15 -12.91 -20.35 2.51
C GLU A 15 -13.02 -21.67 1.73
N SER A 16 -13.82 -21.69 0.66
CA SER A 16 -14.09 -22.91 -0.09
C SER A 16 -12.81 -23.56 -0.63
N PRO A 17 -12.71 -24.90 -0.66
CA PRO A 17 -11.52 -25.61 -1.20
C PRO A 17 -11.20 -25.29 -2.67
N ALA A 18 -12.14 -24.71 -3.40
CA ALA A 18 -11.94 -24.30 -4.78
C ALA A 18 -11.13 -23.00 -4.91
N LYS A 19 -11.25 -22.09 -3.93
CA LYS A 19 -10.48 -20.85 -3.87
C LYS A 19 -9.29 -20.98 -2.92
N ASP A 20 -9.53 -21.52 -1.72
CA ASP A 20 -8.52 -21.72 -0.68
C ASP A 20 -7.73 -20.43 -0.37
N VAL A 21 -8.44 -19.29 -0.30
CA VAL A 21 -7.82 -17.96 -0.12
C VAL A 21 -7.85 -17.50 1.32
N LEU A 22 -8.87 -17.90 2.09
CA LEU A 22 -9.10 -17.43 3.45
C LEU A 22 -9.18 -18.63 4.39
N GLN A 23 -8.16 -18.82 5.22
CA GLN A 23 -8.11 -19.87 6.25
C GLN A 23 -7.92 -19.30 7.67
N ASN A 24 -7.70 -17.99 7.76
CA ASN A 24 -7.48 -17.29 9.03
C ASN A 24 -8.82 -16.85 9.60
N GLU A 25 -9.23 -17.50 10.69
CA GLU A 25 -10.51 -17.25 11.36
C GLU A 25 -10.69 -15.78 11.77
N THR A 26 -9.63 -15.14 12.25
CA THR A 26 -9.68 -13.72 12.66
C THR A 26 -10.04 -12.83 11.48
N VAL A 27 -9.43 -13.07 10.32
CA VAL A 27 -9.72 -12.33 9.08
C VAL A 27 -11.11 -12.68 8.56
N ALA A 28 -11.52 -13.94 8.65
CA ALA A 28 -12.82 -14.39 8.19
C ALA A 28 -13.97 -13.74 8.98
N VAL A 29 -13.85 -13.71 10.31
CA VAL A 29 -14.79 -13.02 11.20
C VAL A 29 -14.85 -11.52 10.85
N ALA A 30 -13.71 -10.85 10.72
CA ALA A 30 -13.69 -9.43 10.36
C ALA A 30 -14.39 -9.17 9.00
N MET A 31 -14.19 -10.03 8.00
CA MET A 31 -14.89 -9.92 6.71
C MET A 31 -16.40 -10.22 6.80
N ARG A 32 -16.83 -11.02 7.77
CA ARG A 32 -18.26 -11.24 8.08
C ARG A 32 -18.88 -10.09 8.85
N ASP A 33 -18.10 -9.26 9.54
CA ASP A 33 -18.63 -8.15 10.35
C ASP A 33 -18.59 -6.79 9.62
N VAL A 34 -17.56 -6.50 8.83
CA VAL A 34 -17.46 -5.25 8.07
C VAL A 34 -18.53 -5.19 6.96
N PRO A 35 -19.38 -4.15 6.90
CA PRO A 35 -20.39 -4.00 5.85
C PRO A 35 -19.76 -3.46 4.56
N ARG A 36 -19.13 -4.35 3.76
CA ARG A 36 -18.42 -3.98 2.51
C ARG A 36 -19.23 -3.09 1.54
N HIS A 37 -20.56 -3.19 1.54
CA HIS A 37 -21.43 -2.35 0.69
C HIS A 37 -21.38 -0.85 1.02
N GLU A 38 -20.96 -0.47 2.23
CA GLU A 38 -20.76 0.93 2.62
C GLU A 38 -19.54 1.58 1.94
N PHE A 39 -18.70 0.80 1.25
CA PHE A 39 -17.44 1.25 0.64
C PHE A 39 -17.48 1.24 -0.90
N VAL A 40 -18.62 0.91 -1.50
CA VAL A 40 -18.80 0.84 -2.96
C VAL A 40 -20.10 1.50 -3.39
N ASP A 41 -20.09 2.14 -4.56
CA ASP A 41 -21.30 2.75 -5.14
C ASP A 41 -22.32 1.70 -5.64
N ASP A 42 -21.85 0.55 -6.13
CA ASP A 42 -22.71 -0.52 -6.67
C ASP A 42 -22.92 -1.65 -5.66
N GLU A 43 -23.94 -1.50 -4.82
CA GLU A 43 -24.35 -2.50 -3.82
C GLU A 43 -24.59 -3.90 -4.42
N ARG A 44 -24.98 -4.01 -5.70
CA ARG A 44 -25.28 -5.31 -6.34
C ARG A 44 -24.04 -6.17 -6.52
N THR A 45 -22.89 -5.53 -6.62
CA THR A 45 -21.60 -6.20 -6.86
C THR A 45 -20.67 -6.11 -5.66
N ALA A 46 -21.07 -5.44 -4.58
CA ALA A 46 -20.25 -5.21 -3.38
C ALA A 46 -19.57 -6.47 -2.82
N TYR A 47 -20.26 -7.60 -2.87
CA TYR A 47 -19.82 -8.89 -2.34
C TYR A 47 -19.28 -9.84 -3.41
N ALA A 48 -19.19 -9.40 -4.66
CA ALA A 48 -18.53 -10.17 -5.70
C ALA A 48 -17.01 -10.11 -5.48
N ASP A 49 -16.33 -11.24 -5.74
CA ASP A 49 -14.88 -11.31 -5.62
C ASP A 49 -14.18 -10.65 -6.82
N ARG A 50 -14.23 -9.32 -6.86
CA ARG A 50 -13.68 -8.48 -7.93
C ARG A 50 -13.28 -7.12 -7.40
N ASP A 51 -12.42 -6.47 -8.17
CA ASP A 51 -12.07 -5.08 -7.91
C ASP A 51 -13.20 -4.14 -8.37
N HIS A 52 -13.28 -2.98 -7.71
CA HIS A 52 -14.21 -1.90 -8.04
C HIS A 52 -13.44 -0.60 -8.28
N GLU A 53 -13.79 0.12 -9.34
CA GLU A 53 -13.29 1.48 -9.56
C GLU A 53 -14.15 2.45 -8.77
N VAL A 54 -13.51 3.25 -7.91
CA VAL A 54 -14.19 4.27 -7.08
C VAL A 54 -13.30 5.50 -7.06
N LEU A 55 -13.84 6.68 -7.37
CA LEU A 55 -13.12 7.97 -7.36
C LEU A 55 -11.78 7.99 -8.12
N GLY A 56 -11.62 7.18 -9.17
CA GLY A 56 -10.38 7.11 -9.95
C GLY A 56 -9.27 6.26 -9.31
N THR A 57 -9.58 5.56 -8.21
CA THR A 57 -8.75 4.50 -7.64
C THR A 57 -9.46 3.15 -7.72
N ARG A 58 -8.78 2.10 -7.28
CA ARG A 58 -9.27 0.72 -7.23
C ARG A 58 -9.50 0.30 -5.78
N MET A 59 -10.73 -0.04 -5.42
CA MET A 59 -11.01 -0.84 -4.24
C MET A 59 -10.73 -2.31 -4.56
N LEU A 60 -9.88 -2.92 -3.73
CA LEU A 60 -9.40 -4.28 -3.91
C LEU A 60 -10.51 -5.33 -3.73
N SER A 61 -10.42 -6.40 -4.50
CA SER A 61 -11.25 -7.60 -4.36
C SER A 61 -11.15 -8.21 -2.95
N PRO A 62 -12.24 -8.82 -2.44
CA PRO A 62 -12.25 -9.56 -1.19
C PRO A 62 -11.07 -10.54 -1.04
N SER A 63 -10.76 -11.31 -2.08
CA SER A 63 -9.62 -12.25 -2.08
C SER A 63 -8.27 -11.56 -1.91
N THR A 64 -8.06 -10.41 -2.56
CA THR A 64 -6.81 -9.66 -2.43
C THR A 64 -6.65 -9.07 -1.03
N VAL A 65 -7.74 -8.51 -0.47
CA VAL A 65 -7.73 -7.98 0.89
C VAL A 65 -7.49 -9.09 1.92
N ALA A 66 -8.13 -10.26 1.76
CA ALA A 66 -7.90 -11.41 2.63
C ALA A 66 -6.42 -11.82 2.66
N ARG A 67 -5.75 -11.84 1.49
CA ARG A 67 -4.30 -12.14 1.40
C ARG A 67 -3.43 -11.11 2.10
N PHE A 68 -3.76 -9.83 1.97
CA PHE A 68 -3.02 -8.78 2.69
C PHE A 68 -3.21 -8.91 4.20
N MET A 69 -4.44 -9.09 4.66
CA MET A 69 -4.72 -9.23 6.09
C MET A 69 -4.12 -10.51 6.69
N ASP A 70 -4.08 -11.60 5.93
CA ASP A 70 -3.43 -12.84 6.37
C ASP A 70 -1.90 -12.70 6.44
N ALA A 71 -1.29 -12.06 5.45
CA ALA A 71 0.14 -11.75 5.48
C ALA A 71 0.51 -10.75 6.60
N LEU A 72 -0.37 -9.78 6.87
CA LEU A 72 -0.18 -8.77 7.91
C LEU A 72 -0.35 -9.40 9.29
N ALA A 73 -1.32 -10.30 9.43
CA ALA A 73 -1.68 -11.02 10.65
C ALA A 73 -1.86 -10.09 11.88
N PRO A 74 -2.67 -9.01 11.78
CA PRO A 74 -2.90 -8.12 12.92
C PRO A 74 -3.65 -8.86 14.03
N THR A 75 -3.43 -8.41 15.26
CA THR A 75 -4.07 -8.93 16.46
C THR A 75 -4.72 -7.81 17.27
N ALA A 76 -5.55 -8.20 18.24
CA ALA A 76 -6.27 -7.24 19.08
C ALA A 76 -5.29 -6.36 19.87
N GLY A 77 -5.41 -5.03 19.69
CA GLY A 77 -4.58 -4.03 20.35
C GLY A 77 -3.33 -3.61 19.58
N ASP A 78 -3.04 -4.20 18.41
CA ASP A 78 -1.91 -3.78 17.56
C ASP A 78 -2.13 -2.37 17.01
N ASP A 79 -1.10 -1.52 17.03
CA ASP A 79 -1.13 -0.24 16.34
C ASP A 79 -0.87 -0.46 14.83
N VAL A 80 -1.88 -0.16 13.99
CA VAL A 80 -1.87 -0.47 12.56
C VAL A 80 -1.83 0.81 11.72
N LEU A 81 -0.92 0.88 10.76
CA LEU A 81 -0.90 1.89 9.70
C LEU A 81 -1.29 1.29 8.34
N VAL A 82 -2.33 1.82 7.71
CA VAL A 82 -2.69 1.53 6.31
C VAL A 82 -2.25 2.68 5.41
N VAL A 83 -1.29 2.42 4.53
CA VAL A 83 -0.79 3.37 3.52
C VAL A 83 -1.47 3.08 2.19
N GLY A 84 -2.15 4.09 1.65
CA GLY A 84 -3.07 3.92 0.51
C GLY A 84 -4.48 3.58 0.99
N ALA A 85 -5.04 4.41 1.88
CA ALA A 85 -6.34 4.16 2.51
C ALA A 85 -7.48 3.93 1.49
N GLY A 86 -7.37 4.51 0.29
CA GLY A 86 -8.36 4.35 -0.77
C GLY A 86 -9.74 4.79 -0.30
N VAL A 87 -10.71 3.89 -0.37
CA VAL A 87 -12.08 4.12 0.12
C VAL A 87 -12.31 3.67 1.57
N GLY A 88 -11.29 3.15 2.25
CA GLY A 88 -11.32 2.83 3.68
C GLY A 88 -11.65 1.38 4.06
N TYR A 89 -11.94 0.49 3.09
CA TYR A 89 -12.39 -0.87 3.40
C TYR A 89 -11.34 -1.71 4.17
N THR A 90 -10.08 -1.68 3.77
CA THR A 90 -9.04 -2.44 4.49
C THR A 90 -8.77 -1.85 5.88
N ALA A 91 -8.86 -0.53 6.02
CA ALA A 91 -8.76 0.12 7.33
C ALA A 91 -9.91 -0.31 8.27
N ALA A 92 -11.12 -0.51 7.75
CA ALA A 92 -12.24 -1.05 8.52
C ALA A 92 -11.98 -2.48 8.99
N LEU A 93 -11.40 -3.34 8.14
CA LEU A 93 -11.03 -4.70 8.54
C LEU A 93 -9.91 -4.72 9.59
N ALA A 94 -8.91 -3.84 9.44
CA ALA A 94 -7.89 -3.68 10.48
C ALA A 94 -8.52 -3.19 11.79
N ALA A 95 -9.48 -2.27 11.74
CA ALA A 95 -10.17 -1.73 12.91
C ALA A 95 -11.02 -2.76 13.62
N GLU A 96 -11.69 -3.64 12.87
CA GLU A 96 -12.46 -4.76 13.42
C GLU A 96 -11.56 -5.74 14.20
N ILE A 97 -10.32 -5.94 13.76
CA ILE A 97 -9.39 -6.88 14.40
C ILE A 97 -8.62 -6.23 15.56
N ALA A 98 -7.99 -5.09 15.30
CA ALA A 98 -7.07 -4.44 16.23
C ALA A 98 -7.76 -3.49 17.21
N GLY A 99 -8.93 -2.97 16.85
CA GLY A 99 -9.64 -1.90 17.54
C GLY A 99 -9.50 -0.58 16.79
N GLU A 100 -10.63 0.12 16.59
CA GLU A 100 -10.71 1.34 15.80
C GLU A 100 -9.73 2.45 16.20
N THR A 101 -9.46 2.60 17.51
CA THR A 101 -8.54 3.63 18.03
C THR A 101 -7.07 3.34 17.77
N ASN A 102 -6.74 2.12 17.36
CA ASN A 102 -5.39 1.67 17.06
C ASN A 102 -5.09 1.70 15.55
N VAL A 103 -6.07 2.08 14.72
CA VAL A 103 -5.89 2.10 13.27
C VAL A 103 -5.75 3.52 12.73
N HIS A 104 -4.64 3.72 12.04
CA HIS A 104 -4.32 4.91 11.29
C HIS A 104 -4.29 4.57 9.80
N ALA A 105 -4.84 5.45 8.96
CA ALA A 105 -4.83 5.29 7.52
C ALA A 105 -4.41 6.59 6.85
N ILE A 106 -3.59 6.50 5.81
CA ILE A 106 -3.13 7.66 5.06
C ILE A 106 -3.33 7.48 3.56
N ASP A 107 -3.68 8.56 2.88
CA ASP A 107 -3.76 8.60 1.43
C ASP A 107 -3.28 9.96 0.90
N ILE A 108 -2.64 9.96 -0.27
CA ILE A 108 -2.12 11.17 -0.90
C ILE A 108 -3.26 12.02 -1.51
N ALA A 109 -4.33 11.36 -1.98
CA ALA A 109 -5.46 11.98 -2.63
C ALA A 109 -6.51 12.45 -1.59
N ARG A 110 -6.64 13.78 -1.48
CA ARG A 110 -7.65 14.41 -0.60
C ARG A 110 -9.09 13.91 -0.82
N PRO A 111 -9.57 13.67 -2.06
CA PRO A 111 -10.91 13.12 -2.26
C PRO A 111 -11.09 11.74 -1.61
N LEU A 112 -10.09 10.88 -1.70
CA LEU A 112 -10.09 9.54 -1.08
C LEU A 112 -10.10 9.63 0.44
N VAL A 113 -9.33 10.54 1.04
CA VAL A 113 -9.36 10.78 2.49
C VAL A 113 -10.76 11.19 2.97
N ILE A 114 -11.48 12.02 2.20
CA ILE A 114 -12.84 12.43 2.55
C ILE A 114 -13.80 11.25 2.43
N GLU A 115 -13.71 10.51 1.34
CA GLU A 115 -14.54 9.33 1.05
C GLU A 115 -14.35 8.24 2.10
N ALA A 116 -13.09 7.88 2.41
CA ALA A 116 -12.76 6.88 3.41
C ALA A 116 -13.34 7.22 4.78
N ARG A 117 -13.24 8.47 5.22
CA ARG A 117 -13.85 8.92 6.49
C ARG A 117 -15.37 8.79 6.49
N GLN A 118 -16.02 9.06 5.36
CA GLN A 118 -17.47 8.93 5.22
C GLN A 118 -17.89 7.47 5.27
N ASN A 119 -17.23 6.61 4.50
CA ASN A 119 -17.54 5.18 4.43
C ASN A 119 -17.27 4.48 5.76
N LEU A 120 -16.15 4.80 6.42
CA LEU A 120 -15.83 4.29 7.76
C LEU A 120 -16.90 4.69 8.77
N ALA A 121 -17.34 5.96 8.77
CA ALA A 121 -18.42 6.41 9.66
C ALA A 121 -19.75 5.71 9.38
N SER A 122 -20.13 5.53 8.10
CA SER A 122 -21.35 4.79 7.73
C SER A 122 -21.28 3.32 8.13
N ALA A 123 -20.09 2.72 8.05
CA ALA A 123 -19.83 1.34 8.45
C ALA A 123 -19.68 1.14 9.97
N GLY A 124 -19.62 2.21 10.77
CA GLY A 124 -19.50 2.16 12.23
C GLY A 124 -18.07 2.15 12.79
N TYR A 125 -17.10 2.59 12.00
CA TYR A 125 -15.67 2.65 12.34
C TYR A 125 -15.15 4.10 12.37
N ASP A 126 -15.89 5.03 12.98
CA ASP A 126 -15.53 6.46 13.04
C ASP A 126 -14.32 6.76 13.94
N GLY A 127 -13.89 5.81 14.78
CA GLY A 127 -12.66 5.91 15.57
C GLY A 127 -11.36 5.84 14.76
N VAL A 128 -11.40 5.35 13.51
CA VAL A 128 -10.22 5.22 12.64
C VAL A 128 -9.71 6.60 12.22
N LEU A 129 -8.43 6.87 12.47
CA LEU A 129 -7.80 8.11 12.03
C LEU A 129 -7.41 7.99 10.55
N VAL A 130 -8.08 8.72 9.67
CA VAL A 130 -7.66 8.85 8.27
C VAL A 130 -7.09 10.23 8.04
N ASP A 131 -5.90 10.40 7.44
CA ASP A 131 -5.36 11.72 7.08
C ASP A 131 -4.68 11.77 5.71
N ARG A 132 -4.51 12.99 5.17
CA ARG A 132 -3.78 13.21 3.92
C ARG A 132 -2.29 13.31 4.19
N ARG A 133 -1.51 12.33 3.72
CA ARG A 133 -0.04 12.29 3.83
C ARG A 133 0.58 11.69 2.58
N ASP A 134 1.87 11.93 2.40
CA ASP A 134 2.67 11.15 1.46
C ASP A 134 2.96 9.77 2.09
N GLY A 135 2.53 8.70 1.43
CA GLY A 135 2.71 7.35 1.91
C GLY A 135 4.17 6.91 2.01
N ALA A 136 5.07 7.53 1.25
CA ALA A 136 6.49 7.23 1.32
C ALA A 136 7.15 7.71 2.64
N GLU A 137 6.56 8.71 3.30
CA GLU A 137 7.04 9.27 4.57
C GLU A 137 6.36 8.62 5.79
N GLY A 138 5.31 7.82 5.58
CA GLY A 138 4.53 7.19 6.65
C GLY A 138 3.80 8.21 7.52
N LEU A 139 3.74 7.91 8.82
CA LEU A 139 3.05 8.72 9.82
C LEU A 139 3.85 8.76 11.15
N PRO A 140 5.02 9.42 11.15
CA PRO A 140 5.98 9.35 12.25
C PRO A 140 5.45 9.92 13.58
N GLU A 141 4.46 10.81 13.54
CA GLU A 141 3.84 11.37 14.75
C GLU A 141 3.04 10.33 15.58
N TYR A 142 2.68 9.19 15.00
CA TYR A 142 1.96 8.09 15.67
C TYR A 142 2.79 6.79 15.77
N ALA A 143 3.99 6.76 15.19
CA ALA A 143 4.90 5.63 15.31
C ALA A 143 5.35 5.40 16.77
N PRO A 144 5.73 4.16 17.15
CA PRO A 144 5.89 2.99 16.28
C PRO A 144 4.57 2.24 15.98
N PHE A 145 4.56 1.43 14.92
CA PHE A 145 3.43 0.57 14.53
C PHE A 145 3.79 -0.91 14.59
N ASP A 146 2.92 -1.74 15.17
CA ASP A 146 3.06 -3.19 15.16
C ASP A 146 2.83 -3.76 13.74
N CYS A 147 1.91 -3.15 12.99
CA CYS A 147 1.55 -3.56 11.65
C CYS A 147 1.52 -2.35 10.69
N ILE A 148 2.21 -2.46 9.56
CA ILE A 148 2.11 -1.50 8.45
C ILE A 148 1.69 -2.24 7.18
N LEU A 149 0.57 -1.85 6.60
CA LEU A 149 0.14 -2.31 5.29
C LEU A 149 0.35 -1.20 4.25
N LEU A 150 1.16 -1.46 3.23
CA LEU A 150 1.33 -0.59 2.07
C LEU A 150 0.53 -1.16 0.89
N GLU A 151 -0.63 -0.55 0.61
CA GLU A 151 -1.51 -0.93 -0.50
C GLU A 151 -1.11 -0.27 -1.83
N ALA A 152 0.19 -0.23 -2.12
CA ALA A 152 0.70 0.23 -3.39
C ALA A 152 2.00 -0.50 -3.76
N ALA A 153 2.16 -0.83 -5.04
CA ALA A 153 3.28 -1.63 -5.49
C ALA A 153 4.60 -0.86 -5.42
N VAL A 154 5.64 -1.52 -4.90
CA VAL A 154 7.00 -0.97 -4.80
C VAL A 154 8.04 -2.05 -5.12
N VAL A 155 9.22 -1.64 -5.59
CA VAL A 155 10.36 -2.57 -5.74
C VAL A 155 11.08 -2.85 -4.42
N SER A 156 10.91 -1.94 -3.46
CA SER A 156 11.43 -2.00 -2.11
C SER A 156 10.61 -1.03 -1.26
N PRO A 157 10.28 -1.36 0.00
CA PRO A 157 9.47 -0.50 0.83
C PRO A 157 10.23 0.80 1.15
N PRO A 158 9.54 1.95 1.24
CA PRO A 158 10.14 3.19 1.73
C PRO A 158 10.80 2.97 3.08
N ARG A 159 12.02 3.49 3.24
CA ARG A 159 12.78 3.34 4.49
C ARG A 159 12.04 3.96 5.69
N ALA A 160 11.32 5.06 5.48
CA ALA A 160 10.55 5.70 6.55
C ALA A 160 9.49 4.76 7.15
N LEU A 161 8.88 3.88 6.36
CA LEU A 161 7.93 2.90 6.88
C LEU A 161 8.64 1.81 7.70
N LEU A 162 9.80 1.34 7.26
CA LEU A 162 10.60 0.38 8.04
C LEU A 162 11.07 1.00 9.37
N ASP A 163 11.53 2.25 9.34
CA ASP A 163 12.00 2.97 10.54
C ASP A 163 10.84 3.28 11.53
N GLN A 164 9.58 3.10 11.12
CA GLN A 164 8.38 3.29 11.95
C GLN A 164 7.80 1.98 12.50
N LEU A 165 8.41 0.83 12.21
CA LEU A 165 8.00 -0.43 12.80
C LEU A 165 8.35 -0.49 14.30
N ALA A 166 7.42 -1.03 15.09
CA ALA A 166 7.67 -1.44 16.45
C ALA A 166 8.66 -2.62 16.48
N PRO A 167 9.31 -2.89 17.63
CA PRO A 167 10.04 -4.15 17.82
C PRO A 167 9.14 -5.34 17.47
N GLU A 168 9.64 -6.26 16.66
CA GLU A 168 8.87 -7.42 16.14
C GLU A 168 7.72 -7.07 15.18
N GLY A 169 7.53 -5.78 14.88
CA GLY A 169 6.52 -5.29 13.96
C GLY A 169 6.74 -5.76 12.53
N ARG A 170 5.68 -5.70 11.72
CA ARG A 170 5.63 -6.21 10.35
C ARG A 170 5.14 -5.19 9.35
N LEU A 171 5.82 -5.10 8.22
CA LEU A 171 5.40 -4.36 7.03
C LEU A 171 5.01 -5.32 5.91
N VAL A 172 3.80 -5.18 5.37
CA VAL A 172 3.30 -5.94 4.22
C VAL A 172 3.07 -5.03 3.02
N TYR A 173 3.52 -5.49 1.84
CA TYR A 173 3.44 -4.71 0.61
C TYR A 173 3.48 -5.61 -0.64
N PRO A 174 2.95 -5.15 -1.79
CA PRO A 174 3.19 -5.77 -3.07
C PRO A 174 4.58 -5.40 -3.59
N GLU A 175 5.48 -6.38 -3.62
CA GLU A 175 6.82 -6.23 -4.18
C GLU A 175 6.83 -6.55 -5.68
N GLY A 176 7.19 -5.57 -6.52
CA GLY A 176 7.44 -5.77 -7.94
C GLY A 176 6.92 -4.66 -8.84
N THR A 177 7.07 -4.84 -10.16
CA THR A 177 6.56 -3.91 -11.18
C THR A 177 5.50 -4.59 -12.05
N GLN A 178 5.92 -5.48 -12.96
CA GLN A 178 5.01 -6.23 -13.85
C GLN A 178 4.45 -7.51 -13.23
N ARG A 179 5.22 -8.16 -12.36
CA ARG A 179 4.79 -9.31 -11.56
C ARG A 179 5.04 -8.93 -10.12
N GLN A 180 3.98 -8.92 -9.32
CA GLN A 180 4.05 -8.51 -7.93
C GLN A 180 3.72 -9.69 -7.03
N ARG A 181 4.37 -9.76 -5.87
CA ARG A 181 4.04 -10.72 -4.82
C ARG A 181 3.79 -9.96 -3.52
N VAL A 182 2.89 -10.46 -2.70
CA VAL A 182 2.76 -9.96 -1.34
C VAL A 182 3.99 -10.39 -0.55
N VAL A 183 4.68 -9.44 0.06
CA VAL A 183 5.87 -9.66 0.88
C VAL A 183 5.64 -9.08 2.25
N ALA A 184 5.95 -9.87 3.28
CA ALA A 184 6.03 -9.43 4.67
C ALA A 184 7.51 -9.26 5.06
N VAL A 185 7.86 -8.13 5.66
CA VAL A 185 9.17 -7.83 6.25
C VAL A 185 8.97 -7.54 7.73
N THR A 186 9.75 -8.16 8.62
CA THR A 186 9.77 -7.79 10.04
C THR A 186 10.81 -6.69 10.31
N GLU A 187 10.73 -6.01 11.45
CA GLU A 187 11.75 -5.03 11.88
C GLU A 187 13.17 -5.61 11.86
N GLY A 188 13.32 -6.89 12.25
CA GLY A 188 14.59 -7.64 12.20
C GLY A 188 15.09 -7.96 10.78
N GLY A 189 14.31 -7.65 9.75
CA GLY A 189 14.65 -7.86 8.34
C GLY A 189 14.28 -9.24 7.78
N ASP A 190 13.57 -10.07 8.54
CA ASP A 190 13.10 -11.37 8.04
C ASP A 190 12.02 -11.16 6.99
N ARG A 191 12.13 -11.90 5.87
CA ARG A 191 11.26 -11.77 4.71
C ARG A 191 10.47 -13.04 4.46
N THR A 192 9.16 -12.90 4.28
CA THR A 192 8.25 -13.97 3.86
C THR A 192 7.53 -13.55 2.58
N GLU A 193 7.51 -14.44 1.58
CA GLU A 193 6.79 -14.24 0.32
C GLU A 193 5.46 -15.00 0.35
N HIS A 194 4.41 -14.36 -0.18
CA HIS A 194 3.06 -14.88 -0.29
C HIS A 194 2.58 -14.81 -1.76
N ASP A 195 1.26 -14.82 -1.97
CA ASP A 195 0.61 -14.88 -3.28
C ASP A 195 0.95 -13.72 -4.22
N VAL A 196 0.65 -13.95 -5.51
CA VAL A 196 0.76 -12.94 -6.57
C VAL A 196 -0.44 -12.00 -6.53
N VAL A 197 -0.18 -10.70 -6.67
CA VAL A 197 -1.19 -9.62 -6.74
C VAL A 197 -0.84 -8.64 -7.87
N SER A 198 -1.72 -7.66 -8.10
CA SER A 198 -1.50 -6.59 -9.09
C SER A 198 -2.11 -5.28 -8.62
N LEU A 199 -1.28 -4.36 -8.16
CA LEU A 199 -1.63 -3.04 -7.66
C LEU A 199 -0.93 -1.94 -8.47
N GLU A 200 -1.45 -0.72 -8.38
CA GLU A 200 -0.83 0.47 -8.92
C GLU A 200 0.44 0.82 -8.13
N PRO A 201 1.46 1.45 -8.76
CA PRO A 201 2.67 1.84 -8.05
C PRO A 201 2.39 2.92 -7.00
N LEU A 202 3.21 2.93 -5.94
CA LEU A 202 3.17 3.99 -4.93
C LEU A 202 3.46 5.35 -5.57
N LEU A 203 2.53 6.29 -5.37
CA LEU A 203 2.69 7.68 -5.76
C LEU A 203 3.33 8.50 -4.64
N VAL A 204 4.21 9.43 -5.02
CA VAL A 204 4.82 10.41 -4.09
C VAL A 204 4.28 11.82 -4.33
N GLU A 205 4.51 12.73 -3.38
CA GLU A 205 4.02 14.11 -3.49
C GLU A 205 4.43 14.76 -4.81
N GLY A 206 3.42 15.24 -5.55
CA GLY A 206 3.58 15.83 -6.89
C GLY A 206 3.11 14.92 -8.04
N GLU A 207 2.89 13.63 -7.78
CA GLU A 207 2.31 12.69 -8.74
C GLU A 207 0.77 12.65 -8.62
N GLN A 208 0.06 12.31 -9.71
CA GLN A 208 -1.40 12.21 -9.74
C GLN A 208 -1.83 10.90 -10.42
N GLN A 209 -2.79 10.17 -9.81
CA GLN A 209 -3.53 9.11 -10.49
C GLN A 209 -4.20 9.68 -11.75
N GLY A 210 -4.02 9.03 -12.90
CA GLY A 210 -4.65 9.42 -14.16
C GLY A 210 -3.86 10.39 -15.06
N THR A 211 -2.60 10.68 -14.76
CA THR A 211 -1.72 11.26 -15.78
C THR A 211 -1.33 10.15 -16.76
N ILE A 212 -1.98 10.10 -17.94
CA ILE A 212 -1.38 9.53 -19.17
C ILE A 212 0.09 9.87 -19.08
N GLU A 213 0.97 8.86 -19.10
CA GLU A 213 2.42 9.05 -19.13
C GLU A 213 2.73 10.30 -19.96
N ARG A 214 2.97 11.43 -19.29
CA ARG A 214 3.63 12.53 -19.94
C ARG A 214 5.04 12.01 -20.03
N ASN A 215 5.27 11.25 -21.10
CA ASN A 215 6.55 10.88 -21.64
C ASN A 215 7.54 11.90 -21.11
N ARG A 216 8.44 11.47 -20.23
CA ARG A 216 9.71 12.17 -20.02
C ARG A 216 10.15 12.60 -21.41
N MET A 217 10.11 13.89 -21.70
CA MET A 217 10.20 14.32 -23.09
C MET A 217 11.54 13.81 -23.62
N ALA A 218 11.61 13.36 -24.88
CA ALA A 218 12.89 13.02 -25.53
C ALA A 218 13.93 14.19 -25.50
N ARG A 219 13.51 15.37 -25.04
CA ARG A 219 14.34 16.50 -24.68
C ARG A 219 15.01 16.35 -23.31
N GLU A 220 14.29 15.92 -22.27
CA GLU A 220 14.85 15.66 -20.93
C GLU A 220 15.87 14.53 -20.96
N ASP A 221 15.59 13.43 -21.68
CA ASP A 221 16.56 12.34 -21.87
C ASP A 221 17.81 12.79 -22.63
N ARG A 222 17.67 13.71 -23.61
CA ARG A 222 18.81 14.31 -24.32
C ARG A 222 19.62 15.24 -23.44
N GLU A 223 18.96 16.07 -22.62
CA GLU A 223 19.63 16.99 -21.68
C GLU A 223 20.36 16.21 -20.58
N TYR A 224 19.80 15.11 -20.07
CA TYR A 224 20.47 14.21 -19.13
C TYR A 224 21.63 13.43 -19.78
N ALA A 225 21.47 12.96 -21.02
CA ALA A 225 22.55 12.30 -21.76
C ALA A 225 23.72 13.26 -22.07
N GLN A 226 23.43 14.52 -22.43
CA GLN A 226 24.44 15.57 -22.60
C GLN A 226 25.16 15.88 -21.29
N ARG A 227 24.42 16.09 -20.19
CA ARG A 227 25.03 16.31 -18.87
C ARG A 227 25.91 15.16 -18.42
N ARG A 228 25.52 13.90 -18.69
CA ARG A 228 26.35 12.71 -18.41
C ARG A 228 27.58 12.61 -19.32
N ALA A 229 27.50 13.07 -20.57
CA ALA A 229 28.63 13.09 -21.49
C ALA A 229 29.63 14.20 -21.12
N GLU A 230 29.13 15.36 -20.68
CA GLU A 230 29.93 16.48 -20.18
C GLU A 230 30.60 16.14 -18.84
N SER A 231 29.87 15.49 -17.92
CA SER A 231 30.43 15.04 -16.64
C SER A 231 31.48 13.92 -16.80
N ARG A 232 31.45 13.15 -17.90
CA ARG A 232 32.48 12.15 -18.24
C ARG A 232 33.73 12.74 -18.90
N ARG A 233 33.65 13.96 -19.44
CA ARG A 233 34.79 14.67 -20.04
C ARG A 233 35.53 15.61 -19.07
N GLY A 234 34.95 15.86 -17.90
CA GLY A 234 35.49 16.74 -16.86
C GLY A 234 36.46 16.10 -15.85
N TRP A 235 36.74 14.79 -15.96
CA TRP A 235 37.67 14.06 -15.07
C TRP A 235 38.95 13.56 -15.78
N GLU A 236 39.28 14.12 -16.96
CA GLU A 236 40.49 13.77 -17.73
C GLU A 236 41.43 14.96 -18.02
N GLN A 237 41.20 16.13 -17.40
CA GLN A 237 42.11 17.28 -17.53
C GLN A 237 42.44 17.94 -16.20
N ASP A 238 42.93 17.14 -15.26
CA ASP A 238 43.88 17.59 -14.25
C ASP A 238 44.77 16.38 -13.93
N TRP A 239 46.08 16.61 -13.77
CA TRP A 239 47.17 15.62 -13.58
C TRP A 239 47.84 15.06 -14.85
N ILE A 240 48.77 15.83 -15.43
CA ILE A 240 50.23 15.57 -15.44
C ILE A 240 50.88 16.77 -16.16
N GLU A 241 51.23 17.79 -15.39
CA GLU A 241 52.21 18.82 -15.78
C GLU A 241 53.22 18.96 -14.63
N TRP A 242 53.95 17.87 -14.35
CA TRP A 242 55.17 17.89 -13.55
C TRP A 242 56.12 16.82 -14.10
N GLU A 243 57.39 17.20 -14.26
CA GLU A 243 58.57 16.42 -14.70
C GLU A 243 58.83 16.23 -16.21
N ARG A 244 59.47 17.25 -16.82
CA ARG A 244 60.66 17.07 -17.70
C ARG A 244 61.30 18.43 -18.04
N SER A 245 62.04 18.99 -17.09
CA SER A 245 63.11 19.95 -17.38
C SER A 245 64.28 19.73 -16.41
N VAL A 246 64.91 18.57 -16.51
CA VAL A 246 66.28 18.34 -16.05
C VAL A 246 66.94 17.42 -17.08
N ASP A 247 67.64 18.02 -18.04
CA ASP A 247 68.95 17.60 -18.56
C ASP A 247 69.26 18.29 -19.88
N SER A 248 70.00 19.39 -19.80
CA SER A 248 71.17 19.75 -20.62
C SER A 248 71.83 21.01 -20.05
#